data_AF-A0A183PW44-F1
#
_entry.id   AF-A0A183PW44-F1
#
_cell.length_a   1.000
_cell.length_b   1.000
_cell.length_c   1.000
_cell.angle_alpha   90.00
_cell.angle_beta   90.00
_cell.angle_gamma   90.00
#
_symmetry.space_group_name_H-M   'P 1'
#
loop_
_entity.id
_entity.type
_entity.pdbx_description
1 polymer ?
#
loop_
_entity_poly.entity_id
_entity_poly.type
_entity_poly.pdbx_seq_one_letter_code
_entity_poly.pdbx_strand_id
1 'polypeptide(L)' 'MVDEQLNHDALNEHNRLRALHGCPPLKYDSRLAREAQAWADNLARMKIMKHSICDEYGENLATSQSTGKAELTGWL' A
#
# COMPACT_ATOMS: atom_id res chain seq x y z
N MET A 1 11.70 2.30 -6.75
CA MET A 1 12.22 2.81 -5.46
C MET A 1 11.04 3.00 -4.54
N VAL A 2 11.21 2.81 -3.22
CA VAL A 2 10.13 3.00 -2.25
C VAL A 2 9.85 4.51 -2.12
N ASP A 3 8.58 4.89 -2.15
CA ASP A 3 8.14 6.26 -1.87
C ASP A 3 7.85 6.42 -0.36
N GLU A 4 8.77 7.05 0.35
CA GLU A 4 8.65 7.20 1.81
C GLU A 4 7.54 8.16 2.21
N GLN A 5 7.28 9.22 1.43
CA GLN A 5 6.23 10.17 1.73
C GLN A 5 4.86 9.51 1.63
N LEU A 6 4.62 8.79 0.51
CA LEU A 6 3.40 8.01 0.32
C LEU A 6 3.18 7.00 1.46
N ASN A 7 4.24 6.29 1.86
CA ASN A 7 4.15 5.32 2.95
C ASN A 7 3.80 5.97 4.29
N HIS A 8 4.37 7.15 4.59
CA HIS A 8 4.07 7.88 5.81
C HIS A 8 2.64 8.41 5.82
N ASP A 9 2.15 8.92 4.69
CA ASP A 9 0.77 9.39 4.55
C ASP A 9 -0.23 8.24 4.74
N ALA A 10 0.02 7.10 4.09
CA ALA A 10 -0.78 5.89 4.29
C ALA A 10 -0.76 5.42 5.76
N LEU A 11 0.41 5.38 6.41
CA LEU A 11 0.53 4.98 7.81
C LEU A 11 -0.24 5.93 8.75
N ASN A 12 -0.17 7.24 8.50
CA ASN A 12 -0.88 8.24 9.27
C ASN A 12 -2.40 8.08 9.16
N GLU A 13 -2.91 7.86 7.94
CA GLU A 13 -4.34 7.66 7.73
C GLU A 13 -4.85 6.35 8.36
N HIS A 14 -4.09 5.26 8.23
CA HIS A 14 -4.40 4.01 8.93
C HIS A 14 -4.46 4.22 10.45
N ASN A 15 -3.49 4.93 11.01
CA ASN A 15 -3.44 5.21 12.45
C ASN A 15 -4.58 6.14 12.90
N ARG A 16 -5.00 7.10 12.08
CA ARG A 16 -6.19 7.93 12.33
C ARG A 16 -7.44 7.07 12.44
N LEU A 17 -7.66 6.16 11.49
CA LEU A 17 -8.81 5.23 11.50
C LEU A 17 -8.73 4.26 12.68
N ARG A 18 -7.56 3.67 12.96
CA ARG A 18 -7.36 2.77 14.10
C ARG A 18 -7.70 3.43 15.43
N ALA A 19 -7.34 4.70 15.61
CA ALA A 19 -7.68 5.47 16.80
C ALA A 19 -9.20 5.64 16.98
N LEU A 20 -9.96 5.86 15.90
CA LEU A 20 -11.43 5.94 15.95
C LEU A 20 -12.06 4.63 16.43
N HIS A 21 -11.41 3.49 16.18
CA HIS A 21 -11.85 2.17 16.61
C HIS A 21 -11.20 1.70 17.93
N GLY A 22 -10.43 2.55 18.62
CA GLY A 22 -9.75 2.21 19.88
C GLY A 22 -8.59 1.20 19.72
N CYS A 23 -8.06 1.02 18.51
CA CYS A 23 -6.94 0.13 18.24
C CYS A 23 -5.59 0.84 18.45
N PRO A 24 -4.53 0.14 18.93
CA PRO A 24 -3.18 0.70 19.03
C PRO A 24 -2.61 1.13 17.66
N PRO A 25 -1.75 2.16 17.58
CA PRO A 25 -1.16 2.58 16.31
C PRO A 25 -0.17 1.54 15.77
N LEU A 26 -0.10 1.45 14.44
CA LEU A 26 0.93 0.74 13.69
C LEU A 26 2.21 1.56 13.65
N LYS A 27 3.33 0.88 13.41
CA LYS A 27 4.65 1.48 13.20
C LYS A 27 5.15 1.14 11.81
N TYR A 28 5.93 2.05 11.23
CA TYR A 28 6.58 1.82 9.95
C TYR A 28 7.62 0.70 10.05
N ASP A 29 7.62 -0.20 9.07
CA ASP A 29 8.64 -1.23 8.90
C ASP A 29 9.22 -1.11 7.48
N SER A 30 10.50 -0.73 7.42
CA SER A 30 11.20 -0.52 6.14
C SER A 30 11.32 -1.80 5.29
N ARG A 31 11.32 -2.98 5.92
CA ARG A 31 11.35 -4.27 5.21
C ARG A 31 10.02 -4.51 4.51
N LEU A 32 8.90 -4.35 5.23
CA LEU A 32 7.57 -4.49 4.65
C LEU A 32 7.33 -3.50 3.51
N ALA A 33 7.80 -2.25 3.66
CA ALA A 33 7.71 -1.26 2.58
C ALA A 33 8.47 -1.67 1.32
N ARG A 34 9.68 -2.24 1.45
CA ARG A 34 10.45 -2.75 0.30
C ARG A 34 9.78 -3.94 -0.36
N GLU A 35 9.27 -4.88 0.44
CA GLU A 35 8.58 -6.07 -0.06
C GLU A 35 7.27 -5.70 -0.78
N ALA A 36 6.47 -4.78 -0.21
CA ALA A 36 5.26 -4.27 -0.83
C ALA A 36 5.53 -3.57 -2.17
N GLN A 37 6.56 -2.71 -2.25
CA GLN A 37 6.94 -2.07 -3.50
C GLN A 37 7.37 -3.09 -4.57
N ALA A 38 8.20 -4.07 -4.19
CA ALA A 38 8.64 -5.11 -5.11
C ALA A 38 7.47 -5.94 -5.66
N TRP A 39 6.46 -6.21 -4.82
CA TRP A 39 5.27 -6.92 -5.24
C TRP A 39 4.38 -6.06 -6.15
N ALA A 40 4.16 -4.79 -5.81
CA ALA A 40 3.43 -3.84 -6.66
C ALA A 40 4.07 -3.71 -8.05
N ASP A 41 5.39 -3.62 -8.13
CA ASP A 41 6.14 -3.57 -9.39
C ASP A 41 5.93 -4.85 -10.22
N ASN A 42 5.89 -6.03 -9.56
CA ASN A 42 5.61 -7.29 -10.22
C ASN A 42 4.16 -7.38 -10.75
N LEU A 43 3.18 -6.97 -9.94
CA LEU A 43 1.76 -6.94 -10.34
C LEU A 43 1.53 -5.98 -11.50
N ALA A 44 2.15 -4.80 -11.49
CA ALA A 44 2.06 -3.82 -12.57
C ALA A 44 2.61 -4.38 -13.89
N ARG A 45 3.73 -5.10 -13.84
CA ARG A 45 4.30 -5.78 -15.02
C ARG A 45 3.40 -6.89 -15.56
N MET A 46 2.83 -7.69 -14.67
CA MET A 46 1.96 -8.82 -15.04
C MET A 46 0.54 -8.38 -15.42
N LYS A 47 0.13 -7.17 -15.03
CA LYS A 47 -1.23 -6.63 -15.18
C LYS A 47 -2.29 -7.51 -14.52
N ILE A 48 -1.97 -8.05 -13.34
CA ILE A 48 -2.89 -8.85 -12.53
C ILE A 48 -3.02 -8.28 -11.13
N MET A 49 -4.12 -8.63 -10.45
CA MET A 49 -4.33 -8.38 -9.03
C MET A 49 -4.33 -9.73 -8.31
N LYS A 50 -3.24 -10.04 -7.62
CA LYS A 50 -3.09 -11.30 -6.90
C LYS A 50 -2.29 -11.08 -5.63
N HIS A 51 -2.73 -11.70 -4.54
CA HIS A 51 -1.97 -11.67 -3.30
C HIS A 51 -0.59 -12.32 -3.47
N SER A 52 0.40 -11.83 -2.75
CA SER A 52 1.70 -12.50 -2.63
C SER A 52 1.54 -13.87 -1.94
N ILE A 53 2.53 -14.75 -2.12
CA ILE A 53 2.59 -16.03 -1.41
C ILE A 53 3.44 -15.79 -0.16
N CYS A 54 2.86 -15.16 0.86
CA CYS A 54 3.49 -14.93 2.14
C CYS A 54 2.46 -15.03 3.27
N ASP A 55 2.78 -15.80 4.31
CA ASP A 55 1.89 -16.00 5.46
C ASP A 55 2.34 -15.19 6.69
N GLU A 56 3.41 -14.41 6.57
CA GLU A 56 4.01 -13.64 7.69
C GLU A 56 3.32 -12.28 7.92
N TYR A 57 2.62 -11.75 6.92
CA TYR A 57 1.93 -10.46 7.00
C TYR A 57 0.57 -10.50 6.29
N GLY A 58 -0.35 -9.64 6.74
CA GLY A 58 -1.56 -9.34 6.00
C GLY A 58 -1.26 -8.41 4.82
N GLU A 59 -2.00 -8.55 3.72
CA GLU A 59 -1.78 -7.78 2.50
C GLU A 59 -3.10 -7.17 2.00
N ASN A 60 -3.05 -5.89 1.62
CA ASN A 60 -4.12 -5.19 0.90
C ASN A 60 -3.59 -4.73 -0.45
N LEU A 61 -4.39 -4.84 -1.51
CA LEU A 61 -4.02 -4.45 -2.87
C LEU A 61 -5.01 -3.42 -3.44
N ALA A 62 -4.48 -2.40 -4.12
CA ALA A 62 -5.27 -1.43 -4.87
C ALA A 62 -4.69 -1.25 -6.28
N THR A 63 -5.56 -1.09 -7.28
CA THR A 63 -5.18 -0.76 -8.66
C THR A 63 -6.16 0.26 -9.23
N SER A 64 -5.65 1.13 -10.12
CA SER A 64 -6.45 2.03 -10.92
C SER A 64 -6.02 1.86 -12.37
N GLN A 65 -6.99 1.73 -13.27
CA GLN A 65 -6.77 1.65 -14.71
C GLN A 65 -7.66 2.67 -15.41
N SER A 66 -7.09 3.40 -16.36
CA SER A 66 -7.83 4.38 -17.16
C SER A 66 -7.47 4.21 -18.64
N THR A 67 -8.47 4.37 -19.49
CA THR A 67 -8.31 4.38 -20.96
C THR A 67 -7.98 5.77 -21.50
N GLY A 68 -7.94 6.80 -20.65
CA GLY A 68 -7.43 8.15 -20.92
C GLY A 68 -6.34 8.57 -19.92
N LYS A 69 -5.78 9.78 -20.04
CA LYS A 69 -4.87 10.31 -19.01
C LYS A 69 -5.60 10.30 -17.66
N ALA A 70 -5.17 9.44 -16.73
CA ALA A 70 -5.62 9.49 -15.35
C ALA A 70 -4.58 10.22 -14.51
N GLU A 71 -5.02 11.29 -13.86
CA GLU A 71 -4.30 11.87 -12.72
C GLU A 71 -4.83 11.19 -11.46
N LEU A 72 -3.95 10.48 -10.75
CA LEU A 72 -4.26 10.00 -9.40
C LEU A 72 -4.23 11.21 -8.46
N THR A 73 -5.40 11.75 -8.14
CA THR A 73 -5.55 12.71 -7.05
C THR A 73 -5.54 11.90 -5.75
N GLY A 74 -4.37 11.83 -5.11
CA GLY A 74 -4.07 10.95 -3.98
C GLY A 74 -4.90 11.21 -2.72
N TRP A 75 -6.08 10.60 -2.64
CA TRP A 75 -6.82 10.41 -1.40
C TRP A 75 -7.41 9.01 -1.37
N LEU A 76 -6.62 8.03 -0.91
CA LEU A 76 -7.05 6.81 -0.23
C LEU A 76 -5.91 6.33 0.67
#